data_AF-A0A2N5YZ16-F1
#
_entry.id   AF-A0A2N5YZ16-F1
#
_cell.length_a   1.000
_cell.length_b   1.000
_cell.length_c   1.000
_cell.angle_alpha   90.00
_cell.angle_beta   90.00
_cell.angle_gamma   90.00
#
_symmetry.space_group_name_H-M   'P 1'
#
loop_
_entity.id
_entity.type
_entity.pdbx_description
1 polymer ?
#
loop_
_entity_poly.entity_id
_entity_poly.type
_entity_poly.pdbx_seq_one_letter_code
_entity_poly.pdbx_strand_id
1 'polypeptide(L)'
;MHKLILKGNKAFNWSNNGNHHLIGMFFKDNVLLQEEKAIDYLIKNETQKLENGIYSLISITESEITIKCDSINYFPIFYTFLNSKWVLSDSWEEIIRVKENFAPNTMVETEFINAGFVLGNNTLDKDIHKTRSGKITILKSNGNVDFIPQWDYIQRETYSENIEKLKTKSFDIFESTAKRMISFLNGRTAVVTLSGGFDSRLIASLLKKHNYKDVICFTYGKPNQEVDISRKVAKTLGYKWYFIDYTKLKIADFNKDPDFLKYIDFAGNGYSMPYLQEYFAVNELKTK
;
A
#
# COMPACT_ATOMS: atom_id res chain seq x y z
N MET A 1 -14.90 -18.16 -17.78
CA MET A 1 -13.75 -18.53 -16.94
C MET A 1 -13.77 -17.85 -15.56
N HIS A 2 -14.22 -16.59 -15.45
CA HIS A 2 -14.11 -15.85 -14.19
C HIS A 2 -15.31 -14.93 -13.91
N LYS A 3 -15.35 -14.39 -12.68
CA LYS A 3 -16.14 -13.25 -12.22
C LYS A 3 -15.16 -12.26 -11.59
N LEU A 4 -15.19 -11.01 -12.04
CA LEU A 4 -14.25 -9.96 -11.62
C LEU A 4 -15.02 -8.84 -10.91
N ILE A 5 -14.61 -8.48 -9.69
CA ILE A 5 -15.28 -7.49 -8.83
C ILE A 5 -14.25 -6.47 -8.35
N LEU A 6 -14.14 -5.35 -9.04
CA LEU A 6 -13.09 -4.35 -8.81
C LEU A 6 -13.72 -3.03 -8.34
N LYS A 7 -13.46 -2.65 -7.09
CA LYS A 7 -14.08 -1.47 -6.46
C LYS A 7 -13.16 -0.25 -6.44
N GLY A 8 -11.86 -0.45 -6.42
CA GLY A 8 -10.88 0.59 -6.12
C GLY A 8 -11.02 1.10 -4.68
N ASN A 9 -10.51 2.31 -4.45
CA ASN A 9 -10.68 3.03 -3.19
C ASN A 9 -10.77 4.54 -3.47
N LYS A 10 -10.87 5.35 -2.40
CA LYS A 10 -11.01 6.81 -2.54
C LYS A 10 -9.84 7.50 -3.25
N ALA A 11 -8.66 6.88 -3.26
CA ALA A 11 -7.44 7.45 -3.85
C ALA A 11 -7.09 6.84 -5.22
N PHE A 12 -7.51 5.60 -5.49
CA PHE A 12 -7.13 4.86 -6.68
C PHE A 12 -8.33 4.15 -7.30
N ASN A 13 -8.54 4.40 -8.59
CA ASN A 13 -9.54 3.71 -9.41
C ASN A 13 -8.87 2.69 -10.32
N TRP A 14 -9.65 1.71 -10.77
CA TRP A 14 -9.23 0.77 -11.79
C TRP A 14 -9.29 1.41 -13.17
N SER A 15 -8.23 1.22 -13.95
CA SER A 15 -8.16 1.54 -15.37
C SER A 15 -8.16 0.25 -16.18
N ASN A 16 -8.75 0.30 -17.36
CA ASN A 16 -8.94 -0.88 -18.20
C ASN A 16 -8.48 -0.58 -19.63
N ASN A 17 -7.76 -1.53 -20.24
CA ASN A 17 -7.47 -1.53 -21.67
C ASN A 17 -7.63 -2.96 -22.20
N GLY A 18 -8.70 -3.23 -22.94
CA GLY A 18 -9.04 -4.58 -23.40
C GLY A 18 -9.20 -5.56 -22.24
N ASN A 19 -8.39 -6.61 -22.23
CA ASN A 19 -8.41 -7.66 -21.20
C ASN A 19 -7.44 -7.39 -20.03
N HIS A 20 -6.98 -6.15 -19.89
CA HIS A 20 -6.03 -5.73 -18.88
C HIS A 20 -6.64 -4.70 -17.94
N HIS A 21 -6.51 -4.95 -16.64
CA HIS A 21 -7.05 -4.11 -15.58
C HIS A 21 -5.91 -3.71 -14.64
N LEU A 22 -5.72 -2.41 -14.42
CA LEU A 22 -4.66 -1.88 -13.56
C LEU A 22 -5.25 -1.00 -12.46
N ILE A 23 -4.77 -1.18 -11.24
CA ILE A 23 -4.86 -0.20 -10.17
C ILE A 23 -3.46 0.26 -9.78
N GLY A 24 -3.33 1.55 -9.47
CA GLY A 24 -2.07 2.14 -9.01
C GLY A 24 -1.25 2.79 -10.12
N MET A 25 0.06 2.91 -9.87
CA MET A 25 0.99 3.71 -10.66
C MET A 25 2.44 3.34 -10.36
N PHE A 26 3.35 3.75 -11.26
CA PHE A 26 4.78 3.61 -11.06
C PHE A 26 5.56 4.71 -11.79
N PHE A 27 6.82 4.88 -11.43
CA PHE A 27 7.73 5.79 -12.12
C PHE A 27 8.64 5.02 -13.06
N LYS A 28 8.74 5.51 -14.30
CA LYS A 28 9.78 5.10 -15.25
C LYS A 28 10.60 6.31 -15.67
N ASP A 29 11.92 6.27 -15.46
CA ASP A 29 12.83 7.35 -15.82
C ASP A 29 12.38 8.73 -15.27
N ASN A 30 11.85 8.74 -14.04
CA ASN A 30 11.22 9.86 -13.34
C ASN A 30 9.91 10.40 -13.94
N VAL A 31 9.34 9.72 -14.94
CA VAL A 31 7.99 9.99 -15.44
C VAL A 31 7.00 9.12 -14.70
N LEU A 32 5.96 9.74 -14.13
CA LEU A 32 4.85 9.03 -13.50
C LEU A 32 3.98 8.39 -14.60
N LEU A 33 3.80 7.08 -14.53
CA LEU A 33 2.90 6.31 -15.38
C LEU A 33 1.76 5.76 -14.53
N GLN A 34 0.54 6.01 -14.99
CA GLN A 34 -0.70 5.54 -14.39
C GLN A 34 -1.73 5.30 -15.50
N GLU A 35 -2.85 4.66 -15.14
CA GLU A 35 -3.98 4.42 -16.04
C GLU A 35 -3.58 3.67 -17.33
N GLU A 36 -4.21 3.96 -18.47
CA GLU A 36 -3.96 3.28 -19.75
C GLU A 36 -2.48 3.33 -20.18
N LYS A 37 -1.79 4.46 -19.95
CA LYS A 37 -0.36 4.58 -20.29
C LYS A 37 0.51 3.59 -19.53
N ALA A 38 0.17 3.33 -18.27
CA ALA A 38 0.87 2.33 -17.47
C ALA A 38 0.54 0.90 -17.94
N ILE A 39 -0.70 0.64 -18.32
CA ILE A 39 -1.12 -0.64 -18.91
C ILE A 39 -0.32 -0.93 -20.19
N ASP A 40 -0.33 0.01 -21.13
CA ASP A 40 0.38 -0.12 -22.41
C ASP A 40 1.87 -0.35 -22.21
N TYR A 41 2.47 0.36 -21.25
CA TYR A 41 3.88 0.17 -20.90
C TYR A 41 4.14 -1.25 -20.39
N LEU A 42 3.34 -1.75 -19.44
CA LEU A 42 3.54 -3.06 -18.82
C LEU A 42 3.28 -4.22 -19.80
N ILE A 43 2.31 -4.09 -20.70
CA ILE A 43 2.03 -5.09 -21.74
C ILE A 43 3.15 -5.10 -22.78
N LYS A 44 3.60 -3.93 -23.25
CA LYS A 44 4.65 -3.87 -24.27
C LYS A 44 6.00 -4.35 -23.75
N ASN A 45 6.25 -4.15 -22.46
CA ASN A 45 7.48 -4.53 -21.78
C ASN A 45 7.16 -5.68 -20.83
N GLU A 46 6.76 -6.86 -21.35
CA GLU A 46 6.53 -8.12 -20.61
C GLU A 46 7.83 -8.66 -19.95
N THR A 47 8.52 -7.81 -19.21
CA THR A 47 9.70 -8.12 -18.47
C THR A 47 9.28 -8.62 -17.09
N GLN A 48 10.05 -9.57 -16.56
CA GLN A 48 9.95 -9.96 -15.15
C GLN A 48 10.37 -8.82 -14.22
N LYS A 49 11.00 -7.75 -14.71
CA LYS A 49 11.43 -6.64 -13.87
C LYS A 49 10.22 -5.88 -13.32
N LEU A 50 10.33 -5.51 -12.04
CA LEU A 50 9.38 -4.62 -11.37
C LEU A 50 9.71 -3.17 -11.65
N GLU A 51 8.67 -2.36 -11.79
CA GLU A 51 8.81 -0.91 -11.87
C GLU A 51 8.66 -0.28 -10.48
N ASN A 52 9.20 0.93 -10.32
CA ASN A 52 9.22 1.62 -9.03
C ASN A 52 7.86 2.28 -8.75
N GLY A 53 6.98 1.58 -8.05
CA GLY A 53 5.65 2.08 -7.73
C GLY A 53 4.82 1.16 -6.85
N ILE A 54 3.52 1.44 -6.82
CA ILE A 54 2.49 0.64 -6.15
C ILE A 54 1.40 0.33 -7.17
N TYR A 55 1.24 -0.94 -7.53
CA TYR A 55 0.31 -1.31 -8.59
C TYR A 55 -0.03 -2.80 -8.57
N SER A 56 -1.18 -3.12 -9.16
CA SER A 56 -1.58 -4.49 -9.52
C SER A 56 -2.22 -4.50 -10.91
N LEU A 57 -1.68 -5.35 -11.79
CA LEU A 57 -2.15 -5.56 -13.15
C LEU A 57 -2.75 -6.97 -13.27
N ILE A 58 -4.01 -7.06 -13.66
CA ILE A 58 -4.71 -8.29 -14.00
C ILE A 58 -4.81 -8.38 -15.52
N SER A 59 -4.26 -9.44 -16.11
CA SER A 59 -4.32 -9.74 -17.54
C SER A 59 -5.11 -11.03 -17.75
N ILE A 60 -6.12 -10.97 -18.62
CA ILE A 60 -7.06 -12.07 -18.82
C ILE A 60 -6.91 -12.63 -20.23
N THR A 61 -6.78 -13.95 -20.32
CA THR A 61 -6.81 -14.70 -21.58
C THR A 61 -7.91 -15.76 -21.54
N GLU A 62 -8.08 -16.51 -22.62
CA GLU A 62 -9.03 -17.62 -22.66
C GLU A 62 -8.63 -18.79 -21.73
N SER A 63 -7.33 -19.00 -21.53
CA SER A 63 -6.77 -20.16 -20.81
C SER A 63 -6.34 -19.85 -19.37
N GLU A 64 -5.93 -18.62 -19.08
CA GLU A 64 -5.40 -18.21 -17.78
C GLU A 64 -5.66 -16.72 -17.44
N ILE A 65 -5.56 -16.42 -16.14
CA ILE A 65 -5.53 -15.05 -15.61
C ILE A 65 -4.21 -14.83 -14.90
N THR A 66 -3.48 -13.80 -15.30
CA THR A 66 -2.17 -13.46 -14.76
C THR A 66 -2.25 -12.16 -13.97
N ILE A 67 -1.74 -12.18 -12.74
CA ILE A 67 -1.76 -11.03 -11.83
C ILE A 67 -0.33 -10.66 -11.46
N LYS A 68 0.13 -9.50 -11.95
CA LYS A 68 1.45 -8.91 -11.68
C LYS A 68 1.28 -7.76 -10.69
N CYS A 69 1.99 -7.82 -9.56
CA CYS A 69 1.91 -6.82 -8.49
C CYS A 69 3.27 -6.13 -8.31
N ASP A 70 3.29 -4.99 -7.61
CA ASP A 70 4.51 -4.35 -7.16
C ASP A 70 5.30 -5.21 -6.13
N SER A 71 6.47 -4.71 -5.70
CA SER A 71 7.38 -5.45 -4.84
C SER A 71 6.80 -5.76 -3.46
N ILE A 72 5.88 -4.94 -2.95
CA ILE A 72 5.26 -5.08 -1.63
C ILE A 72 3.82 -5.58 -1.70
N ASN A 73 3.27 -5.76 -2.91
CA ASN A 73 1.88 -6.14 -3.13
C ASN A 73 0.90 -5.16 -2.47
N TYR A 74 1.06 -3.86 -2.78
CA TYR A 74 0.32 -2.79 -2.12
C TYR A 74 -1.20 -2.89 -2.35
N PHE A 75 -1.61 -3.32 -3.55
CA PHE A 75 -3.01 -3.59 -3.90
C PHE A 75 -3.24 -5.10 -4.05
N PRO A 76 -3.40 -5.86 -2.95
CA PRO A 76 -3.60 -7.30 -3.03
C PRO A 76 -4.88 -7.65 -3.81
N ILE A 77 -4.80 -8.64 -4.69
CA ILE A 77 -5.96 -9.20 -5.39
C ILE A 77 -6.31 -10.54 -4.76
N PHE A 78 -7.55 -10.63 -4.29
CA PHE A 78 -8.13 -11.82 -3.70
C PHE A 78 -8.74 -12.70 -4.77
N TYR A 79 -8.63 -14.00 -4.59
CA TYR A 79 -9.19 -14.98 -5.51
C TYR A 79 -9.66 -16.24 -4.78
N THR A 80 -10.68 -16.86 -5.35
CA THR A 80 -11.19 -18.19 -4.97
C THR A 80 -11.73 -18.90 -6.21
N PHE A 81 -11.75 -20.23 -6.19
CA PHE A 81 -12.28 -21.05 -7.30
C PHE A 81 -13.61 -21.67 -6.89
N LEU A 82 -14.70 -21.20 -7.51
CA LEU A 82 -16.07 -21.59 -7.17
C LEU A 82 -16.81 -22.01 -8.44
N ASN A 83 -17.51 -23.15 -8.41
CA ASN A 83 -18.35 -23.63 -9.52
C ASN A 83 -17.61 -23.61 -10.88
N SER A 84 -16.38 -24.12 -10.89
CA SER A 84 -15.49 -24.17 -12.07
C SER A 84 -15.16 -22.80 -12.67
N LYS A 85 -15.18 -21.73 -11.86
CA LYS A 85 -14.84 -20.37 -12.26
C LYS A 85 -13.99 -19.68 -11.18
N TRP A 86 -13.07 -18.83 -11.61
CA TRP A 86 -12.36 -17.92 -10.70
C TRP A 86 -13.26 -16.75 -10.30
N VAL A 87 -13.29 -16.42 -9.01
CA VAL A 87 -13.84 -15.15 -8.54
C VAL A 87 -12.66 -14.32 -8.05
N LEU A 88 -12.49 -13.11 -8.59
CA LEU A 88 -11.42 -12.18 -8.24
C LEU A 88 -11.98 -10.87 -7.72
N SER A 89 -11.31 -10.27 -6.74
CA SER A 89 -11.65 -8.95 -6.23
C SER A 89 -10.46 -8.26 -5.58
N ASP A 90 -10.50 -6.93 -5.49
CA ASP A 90 -9.65 -6.13 -4.61
C ASP A 90 -10.19 -6.01 -3.17
N SER A 91 -11.31 -6.68 -2.88
CA SER A 91 -11.95 -6.74 -1.56
C SER A 91 -12.21 -8.18 -1.15
N TRP A 92 -11.66 -8.59 0.00
CA TRP A 92 -11.91 -9.90 0.58
C TRP A 92 -13.39 -10.11 0.93
N GLU A 93 -14.04 -9.06 1.46
CA GLU A 93 -15.44 -9.08 1.85
C GLU A 93 -16.37 -9.37 0.64
N GLU A 94 -16.04 -8.86 -0.54
CA GLU A 94 -16.79 -9.15 -1.76
C GLU A 94 -16.68 -10.61 -2.20
N ILE A 95 -15.50 -11.22 -2.01
CA ILE A 95 -15.34 -12.65 -2.24
C ILE A 95 -16.22 -13.44 -1.26
N ILE A 96 -16.24 -13.06 0.03
CA ILE A 96 -17.10 -13.68 1.04
C ILE A 96 -18.58 -13.56 0.66
N ARG A 97 -19.03 -12.38 0.21
CA ARG A 97 -20.42 -12.16 -0.23
C ARG A 97 -20.82 -13.06 -1.40
N VAL A 98 -19.91 -13.31 -2.34
CA VAL A 98 -20.15 -14.22 -3.47
C VAL A 98 -20.08 -15.69 -3.05
N LYS A 99 -19.18 -16.03 -2.13
CA LYS A 99 -19.01 -17.38 -1.60
C LYS A 99 -20.18 -17.78 -0.68
N GLU A 100 -20.87 -16.79 -0.08
CA GLU A 100 -21.96 -16.95 0.89
C GLU A 100 -21.59 -17.76 2.14
N ASN A 101 -20.28 -17.97 2.37
CA ASN A 101 -19.78 -18.77 3.47
C ASN A 101 -18.37 -18.34 3.88
N PHE A 102 -18.18 -18.04 5.17
CA PHE A 102 -16.88 -17.85 5.77
C PHE A 102 -16.36 -19.17 6.33
N ALA A 103 -15.20 -19.61 5.87
CA ALA A 103 -14.57 -20.86 6.31
C ALA A 103 -13.23 -20.55 7.00
N PRO A 104 -13.19 -20.50 8.35
CA PRO A 104 -12.02 -20.09 9.10
C PRO A 104 -10.76 -20.89 8.75
N ASN A 105 -9.63 -20.19 8.58
CA ASN A 105 -8.32 -20.78 8.37
C ASN A 105 -7.58 -20.96 9.70
N THR A 106 -7.77 -22.11 10.34
CA THR A 106 -7.15 -22.42 11.65
C THR A 106 -5.62 -22.53 11.57
N MET A 107 -5.04 -22.74 10.39
CA MET A 107 -3.57 -22.83 10.23
C MET A 107 -2.86 -21.50 10.45
N VAL A 108 -3.54 -20.37 10.25
CA VAL A 108 -2.98 -19.02 10.39
C VAL A 108 -3.49 -18.29 11.63
N GLU A 109 -4.30 -18.95 12.46
CA GLU A 109 -4.91 -18.34 13.65
C GLU A 109 -3.84 -17.88 14.66
N THR A 110 -2.93 -18.78 15.04
CA THR A 110 -1.83 -18.45 15.95
C THR A 110 -0.98 -17.32 15.39
N GLU A 111 -0.72 -17.33 14.09
CA GLU A 111 0.04 -16.28 13.41
C GLU A 111 -0.67 -14.93 13.53
N PHE A 112 -1.95 -14.88 13.19
CA PHE A 112 -2.75 -13.67 13.26
C PHE A 112 -2.89 -13.12 14.68
N ILE A 113 -3.16 -13.98 15.66
CA ILE A 113 -3.31 -13.55 17.07
C ILE A 113 -2.01 -12.94 17.61
N ASN A 114 -0.85 -13.50 17.24
CA ASN A 114 0.43 -13.06 17.77
C ASN A 114 1.05 -11.89 16.98
N ALA A 115 0.89 -11.86 15.64
CA ALA A 115 1.53 -10.87 14.77
C ALA A 115 0.57 -9.78 14.27
N GLY A 116 -0.74 -10.02 14.34
CA GLY A 116 -1.76 -9.13 13.79
C GLY A 116 -1.89 -9.19 12.27
N PHE A 117 -1.29 -10.18 11.60
CA PHE A 117 -1.46 -10.42 10.15
C PHE A 117 -1.11 -11.86 9.77
N VAL A 118 -1.44 -12.26 8.55
CA VAL A 118 -1.08 -13.58 7.99
C VAL A 118 -0.14 -13.47 6.78
N LEU A 119 0.76 -14.44 6.65
CA LEU A 119 1.87 -14.45 5.70
C LEU A 119 1.48 -15.04 4.34
N GLY A 120 2.28 -14.68 3.33
CA GLY A 120 2.17 -15.24 1.99
C GLY A 120 0.87 -14.86 1.30
N ASN A 121 0.19 -15.86 0.73
CA ASN A 121 -1.07 -15.73 0.01
C ASN A 121 -2.29 -16.11 0.86
N ASN A 122 -2.12 -16.39 2.15
CA ASN A 122 -3.22 -16.78 3.02
C ASN A 122 -4.14 -15.61 3.35
N THR A 123 -5.37 -15.94 3.73
CA THR A 123 -6.32 -15.06 4.43
C THR A 123 -6.89 -15.80 5.64
N LEU A 124 -7.70 -15.11 6.44
CA LEU A 124 -8.45 -15.71 7.54
C LEU A 124 -9.53 -16.70 7.07
N ASP A 125 -9.85 -16.72 5.77
CA ASP A 125 -10.67 -17.76 5.14
C ASP A 125 -9.78 -18.75 4.39
N LYS A 126 -9.95 -20.05 4.64
CA LYS A 126 -9.07 -21.09 4.07
C LYS A 126 -9.29 -21.33 2.58
N ASP A 127 -10.40 -20.87 2.03
CA ASP A 127 -10.77 -21.03 0.62
C ASP A 127 -10.56 -19.74 -0.18
N ILE A 128 -10.12 -18.64 0.47
CA ILE A 128 -9.79 -17.36 -0.17
C ILE A 128 -8.30 -17.09 0.00
N HIS A 129 -7.65 -16.80 -1.13
CA HIS A 129 -6.23 -16.48 -1.16
C HIS A 129 -6.04 -15.08 -1.75
N LYS A 130 -4.88 -14.49 -1.52
CA LYS A 130 -4.46 -13.22 -2.12
C LYS A 130 -3.19 -13.35 -2.94
N THR A 131 -2.92 -12.38 -3.80
CA THR A 131 -1.62 -12.25 -4.45
C THR A 131 -0.48 -12.18 -3.42
N ARG A 132 0.72 -12.60 -3.83
CA ARG A 132 1.91 -12.62 -2.97
C ARG A 132 2.95 -11.63 -3.49
N SER A 133 3.51 -10.85 -2.57
CA SER A 133 4.64 -9.96 -2.88
C SER A 133 5.80 -10.73 -3.53
N GLY A 134 6.39 -10.10 -4.54
CA GLY A 134 7.52 -10.64 -5.30
C GLY A 134 7.19 -11.83 -6.21
N LYS A 135 5.91 -12.13 -6.47
CA LYS A 135 5.51 -13.19 -7.40
C LYS A 135 4.39 -12.75 -8.33
N ILE A 136 4.45 -13.21 -9.57
CA ILE A 136 3.30 -13.17 -10.49
C ILE A 136 2.41 -14.37 -10.18
N THR A 137 1.11 -14.14 -10.02
CA THR A 137 0.12 -15.19 -9.76
C THR A 137 -0.54 -15.60 -11.08
N ILE A 138 -0.61 -16.89 -11.37
CA ILE A 138 -1.26 -17.43 -12.59
C ILE A 138 -2.40 -18.34 -12.17
N LEU A 139 -3.62 -17.96 -12.53
CA LEU A 139 -4.85 -18.71 -12.26
C LEU A 139 -5.28 -19.44 -13.54
N LYS A 140 -5.18 -20.77 -13.52
CA LYS A 140 -5.48 -21.62 -14.69
C LYS A 140 -6.96 -22.00 -14.74
N SER A 141 -7.49 -22.21 -15.94
CA SER A 141 -8.91 -22.56 -16.14
C SER A 141 -9.38 -23.82 -15.39
N ASN A 142 -8.46 -24.73 -15.07
CA ASN A 142 -8.72 -25.95 -14.31
C ASN A 142 -8.76 -25.77 -12.78
N GLY A 143 -8.60 -24.55 -12.27
CA GLY A 143 -8.59 -24.25 -10.83
C GLY A 143 -7.20 -24.32 -10.18
N ASN A 144 -6.15 -24.65 -10.93
CA ASN A 144 -4.78 -24.63 -10.41
C ASN A 144 -4.23 -23.19 -10.33
N VAL A 145 -3.34 -22.97 -9.37
CA VAL A 145 -2.62 -21.71 -9.18
C VAL A 145 -1.13 -21.95 -9.24
N ASP A 146 -0.45 -21.22 -10.11
CA ASP A 146 1.01 -21.20 -10.19
C ASP A 146 1.57 -19.83 -9.79
N PHE A 147 2.84 -19.82 -9.42
CA PHE A 147 3.55 -18.58 -9.08
C PHE A 147 4.89 -18.51 -9.80
N ILE A 148 5.13 -17.39 -10.47
CA ILE A 148 6.44 -17.08 -11.07
C ILE A 148 7.18 -16.12 -10.13
N PRO A 149 8.36 -16.48 -9.59
CA PRO A 149 9.19 -15.56 -8.82
C PRO A 149 9.57 -14.33 -9.65
N GLN A 150 9.45 -13.16 -9.05
CA GLN A 150 9.68 -11.88 -9.72
C GLN A 150 10.67 -10.99 -8.95
N TRP A 151 10.60 -11.03 -7.63
CA TRP A 151 11.43 -10.22 -6.75
C TRP A 151 11.59 -10.87 -5.38
N ASP A 152 12.69 -10.58 -4.73
CA ASP A 152 12.91 -10.89 -3.32
C ASP A 152 13.78 -9.82 -2.67
N TYR A 153 13.79 -9.82 -1.34
CA TYR A 153 14.58 -8.89 -0.53
C TYR A 153 15.92 -9.50 -0.08
N ILE A 154 16.38 -10.56 -0.74
CA ILE A 154 17.65 -11.20 -0.40
C ILE A 154 18.77 -10.32 -0.95
N GLN A 155 19.56 -9.75 -0.04
CA GLN A 155 20.76 -9.02 -0.39
C GLN A 155 21.80 -9.98 -0.98
N ARG A 156 22.10 -9.81 -2.26
CA ARG A 156 23.12 -10.60 -2.98
C ARG A 156 24.41 -9.82 -3.22
N GLU A 157 24.31 -8.50 -3.20
CA GLU A 157 25.42 -7.60 -3.50
C GLU A 157 25.77 -6.77 -2.26
N THR A 158 27.06 -6.59 -2.05
CA THR A 158 27.63 -5.69 -1.06
C THR A 158 28.50 -4.67 -1.76
N TYR A 159 28.37 -3.41 -1.37
CA TYR A 159 29.21 -2.34 -1.89
C TYR A 159 30.57 -2.33 -1.16
N SER A 160 31.66 -2.29 -1.92
CA SER A 160 33.03 -2.22 -1.40
C SER A 160 33.62 -0.81 -1.45
N GLU A 161 32.85 0.17 -1.94
CA GLU A 161 33.28 1.56 -2.00
C GLU A 161 33.47 2.19 -0.61
N ASN A 162 34.30 3.24 -0.57
CA ASN A 162 34.51 3.99 0.66
C ASN A 162 33.24 4.75 1.11
N ILE A 163 33.21 5.08 2.41
CA ILE A 163 32.04 5.71 3.04
C ILE A 163 31.61 7.03 2.39
N GLU A 164 32.55 7.85 1.91
CA GLU A 164 32.22 9.14 1.28
C GLU A 164 31.51 8.96 -0.06
N LYS A 165 31.94 7.99 -0.88
CA LYS A 165 31.23 7.63 -2.12
C LYS A 165 29.84 7.07 -1.81
N LEU A 166 29.71 6.24 -0.78
CA LEU A 166 28.42 5.68 -0.36
C LEU A 166 27.46 6.77 0.15
N LYS A 167 27.97 7.77 0.89
CA LYS A 167 27.20 8.95 1.31
C LYS A 167 26.67 9.74 0.11
N THR A 168 27.51 10.04 -0.87
CA THR A 168 27.09 10.74 -2.09
C THR A 168 26.01 9.96 -2.83
N LYS A 169 26.21 8.65 -3.04
CA LYS A 169 25.20 7.78 -3.67
C LYS A 169 23.87 7.77 -2.91
N SER A 170 23.93 7.68 -1.58
CA SER A 170 22.73 7.70 -0.72
C SER A 170 21.98 9.02 -0.85
N PHE A 171 22.71 10.14 -0.90
CA PHE A 171 22.14 11.46 -1.10
C PHE A 171 21.44 11.59 -2.46
N ASP A 172 22.07 11.10 -3.54
CA ASP A 172 21.45 11.11 -4.88
C ASP A 172 20.16 10.29 -4.91
N ILE A 173 20.11 9.18 -4.18
CA ILE A 173 18.89 8.37 -4.01
C ILE A 173 17.80 9.16 -3.26
N PHE A 174 18.15 9.88 -2.19
CA PHE A 174 17.19 10.73 -1.48
C PHE A 174 16.67 11.88 -2.34
N GLU A 175 17.53 12.56 -3.11
CA GLU A 175 17.13 13.61 -4.04
C GLU A 175 16.20 13.08 -5.14
N SER A 176 16.54 11.93 -5.72
CA SER A 176 15.70 11.28 -6.73
C SER A 176 14.33 10.89 -6.16
N THR A 177 14.32 10.36 -4.93
CA THR A 177 13.08 10.00 -4.22
C THR A 177 12.23 11.22 -3.89
N ALA A 178 12.85 12.33 -3.46
CA ALA A 178 12.15 13.58 -3.19
C ALA A 178 11.50 14.16 -4.45
N LYS A 179 12.20 14.14 -5.59
CA LYS A 179 11.65 14.59 -6.88
C LYS A 179 10.42 13.76 -7.28
N ARG A 180 10.49 12.43 -7.16
CA ARG A 180 9.32 11.55 -7.43
C ARG A 180 8.17 11.84 -6.47
N MET A 181 8.44 11.98 -5.17
CA MET A 181 7.44 12.32 -4.17
C MET A 181 6.74 13.65 -4.49
N ILE A 182 7.48 14.69 -4.86
CA ILE A 182 6.92 16.00 -5.21
C ILE A 182 6.11 15.95 -6.50
N SER A 183 6.62 15.23 -7.52
CA SER A 183 5.89 14.99 -8.76
C SER A 183 4.58 14.25 -8.49
N PHE A 184 4.59 13.24 -7.61
CA PHE A 184 3.38 12.54 -7.20
C PHE A 184 2.41 13.46 -6.46
N LEU A 185 2.90 14.26 -5.51
CA LEU A 185 2.05 15.20 -4.77
C LEU A 185 1.35 16.18 -5.73
N ASN A 186 2.01 16.62 -6.80
CA ASN A 186 1.43 17.44 -7.87
C ASN A 186 0.64 18.65 -7.33
N GLY A 187 1.28 19.41 -6.43
CA GLY A 187 0.68 20.58 -5.78
C GLY A 187 -0.33 20.30 -4.64
N ARG A 188 -0.66 19.04 -4.33
CA ARG A 188 -1.52 18.69 -3.19
C ARG A 188 -0.80 18.84 -1.84
N THR A 189 -1.55 19.11 -0.79
CA THR A 189 -1.00 19.18 0.57
C THR A 189 -0.30 17.88 0.97
N ALA A 190 0.98 17.97 1.34
CA ALA A 190 1.70 16.86 1.95
C ALA A 190 1.35 16.80 3.45
N VAL A 191 0.67 15.74 3.87
CA VAL A 191 0.37 15.50 5.28
C VAL A 191 1.38 14.51 5.84
N VAL A 192 2.24 14.97 6.75
CA VAL A 192 3.39 14.23 7.26
C VAL A 192 3.24 13.94 8.75
N THR A 193 3.18 12.67 9.12
CA THR A 193 3.37 12.22 10.50
C THR A 193 4.80 12.53 10.94
N LEU A 194 4.98 13.50 11.82
CA LEU A 194 6.30 13.96 12.26
C LEU A 194 6.58 13.48 13.68
N SER A 195 7.71 12.81 13.87
CA SER A 195 8.18 12.31 15.17
C SER A 195 9.53 12.93 15.54
N GLY A 196 10.11 12.50 16.67
CA GLY A 196 11.49 12.84 17.02
C GLY A 196 12.55 12.11 16.17
N GLY A 197 12.15 11.05 15.46
CA GLY A 197 13.02 10.18 14.67
C GLY A 197 13.65 10.86 13.45
N PHE A 198 14.73 10.30 12.91
CA PHE A 198 15.40 10.87 11.73
C PHE A 198 14.58 10.70 10.44
N ASP A 199 13.78 9.64 10.32
CA ASP A 199 13.11 9.28 9.06
C ASP A 199 12.02 10.28 8.68
N SER A 200 11.09 10.57 9.59
CA SER A 200 10.03 11.56 9.35
C SER A 200 10.60 12.98 9.16
N ARG A 201 11.69 13.30 9.87
CA ARG A 201 12.42 14.57 9.70
C ARG A 201 13.12 14.66 8.35
N LEU A 202 13.65 13.55 7.83
CA LEU A 202 14.24 13.49 6.49
C LEU A 202 13.18 13.81 5.43
N ILE A 203 11.99 13.19 5.51
CA ILE A 203 10.88 13.46 4.58
C ILE A 203 10.52 14.95 4.58
N ALA A 204 10.29 15.53 5.77
CA ALA A 204 9.97 16.95 5.91
C ALA A 204 11.10 17.86 5.40
N SER A 205 12.37 17.49 5.64
CA SER A 205 13.53 18.25 5.18
C SER A 205 13.69 18.21 3.66
N LEU A 206 13.41 17.06 3.03
CA LEU A 206 13.42 16.92 1.57
C LEU A 206 12.34 17.79 0.92
N LEU A 207 11.12 17.80 1.47
CA LEU A 207 10.06 18.71 1.03
C LEU A 207 10.51 20.18 1.14
N LYS A 208 11.15 20.56 2.26
CA LYS A 208 11.62 21.94 2.47
C LYS A 208 12.71 22.32 1.50
N LYS A 209 13.69 21.43 1.30
CA LYS A 209 14.82 21.64 0.41
C LYS A 209 14.39 21.91 -1.04
N HIS A 210 13.35 21.21 -1.50
CA HIS A 210 12.78 21.42 -2.84
C HIS A 210 11.70 22.51 -2.87
N ASN A 211 11.62 23.36 -1.84
CA ASN A 211 10.67 24.47 -1.74
C ASN A 211 9.20 24.05 -1.82
N TYR A 212 8.86 22.83 -1.39
CA TYR A 212 7.48 22.39 -1.29
C TYR A 212 6.81 23.07 -0.09
N LYS A 213 5.84 23.93 -0.37
CA LYS A 213 5.26 24.85 0.64
C LYS A 213 4.05 24.28 1.35
N ASP A 214 3.19 23.57 0.63
CA ASP A 214 1.93 23.10 1.17
C ASP A 214 2.11 21.79 1.95
N VAL A 215 2.60 21.94 3.19
CA VAL A 215 2.92 20.83 4.09
C VAL A 215 2.24 21.05 5.43
N ILE A 216 1.53 20.02 5.88
CA ILE A 216 1.00 19.90 7.24
C ILE A 216 1.76 18.78 7.94
N CYS A 217 2.50 19.13 8.99
CA CYS A 217 3.06 18.15 9.90
C CYS A 217 2.05 17.88 11.03
N PHE A 218 1.98 16.64 11.49
CA PHE A 218 1.24 16.34 12.70
C PHE A 218 1.90 15.24 13.50
N THR A 219 1.67 15.27 14.82
CA THR A 219 2.17 14.28 15.77
C THR A 219 0.99 13.86 16.63
N TYR A 220 0.94 12.61 17.04
CA TYR A 220 -0.18 12.09 17.84
C TYR A 220 0.30 11.15 18.94
N GLY A 221 -0.56 10.93 19.92
CA GLY A 221 -0.31 10.07 21.06
C GLY A 221 -0.41 10.82 22.38
N LYS A 222 0.16 10.22 23.44
CA LYS A 222 0.25 10.89 24.76
C LYS A 222 1.37 11.94 24.73
N PRO A 223 1.24 13.05 25.48
CA PRO A 223 2.31 14.03 25.61
C PRO A 223 3.63 13.36 26.03
N ASN A 224 4.68 13.57 25.24
CA ASN A 224 6.03 13.05 25.48
C ASN A 224 7.08 13.95 24.79
N GLN A 225 8.37 13.61 24.92
CA GLN A 225 9.47 14.41 24.34
C GLN A 225 9.43 14.49 22.80
N GLU A 226 8.87 13.50 22.10
CA GLU A 226 8.77 13.53 20.65
C GLU A 226 7.85 14.64 20.15
N VAL A 227 6.83 15.00 20.93
CA VAL A 227 5.92 16.11 20.63
C VAL A 227 6.68 17.44 20.57
N ASP A 228 7.59 17.68 21.51
CA ASP A 228 8.37 18.91 21.53
C ASP A 228 9.43 18.95 20.42
N ILE A 229 10.07 17.80 20.13
CA ILE A 229 11.05 17.70 19.03
C ILE A 229 10.36 17.94 17.68
N SER A 230 9.25 17.25 17.41
CA SER A 230 8.50 17.39 16.15
C SER A 230 7.98 18.81 15.94
N ARG A 231 7.43 19.45 17.00
CA ARG A 231 7.04 20.87 16.97
C ARG A 231 8.20 21.77 16.61
N LYS A 232 9.36 21.57 17.25
CA LYS A 232 10.57 22.36 16.98
C LYS A 232 11.00 22.21 15.52
N VAL A 233 11.01 20.98 14.99
CA VAL A 233 11.39 20.71 13.60
C VAL A 233 10.43 21.39 12.63
N ALA A 234 9.11 21.20 12.80
CA ALA A 234 8.13 21.83 11.92
C ALA A 234 8.24 23.36 11.94
N LYS A 235 8.43 23.95 13.13
CA LYS A 235 8.70 25.40 13.28
C LYS A 235 9.96 25.83 12.54
N THR A 236 11.07 25.08 12.68
CA THR A 236 12.32 25.37 11.97
C THR A 236 12.17 25.29 10.45
N LEU A 237 11.42 24.30 9.95
CA LEU A 237 11.16 24.16 8.51
C LEU A 237 10.10 25.14 8.00
N GLY A 238 9.35 25.79 8.90
CA GLY A 238 8.28 26.74 8.56
C GLY A 238 7.01 26.05 8.07
N TYR A 239 6.69 24.87 8.60
CA TYR A 239 5.49 24.11 8.28
C TYR A 239 4.42 24.21 9.36
N LYS A 240 3.15 24.10 8.95
CA LYS A 240 2.03 23.97 9.88
C LYS A 240 2.24 22.71 10.71
N TRP A 241 1.92 22.77 12.00
CA TRP A 241 2.08 21.64 12.90
C TRP A 241 0.91 21.50 13.86
N TYR A 242 0.38 20.29 13.97
CA TYR A 242 -0.70 19.94 14.89
C TYR A 242 -0.28 18.80 15.81
N PHE A 243 -0.67 18.90 17.08
CA PHE A 243 -0.60 17.78 18.01
C PHE A 243 -1.99 17.22 18.28
N ILE A 244 -2.14 15.92 18.07
CA ILE A 244 -3.34 15.17 18.42
C ILE A 244 -3.10 14.46 19.76
N ASP A 245 -3.60 15.07 20.83
CA ASP A 245 -3.39 14.62 22.20
C ASP A 245 -4.37 13.50 22.57
N TYR A 246 -3.88 12.27 22.69
CA TYR A 246 -4.71 11.09 22.95
C TYR A 246 -5.30 11.09 24.35
N THR A 247 -4.78 11.90 25.27
CA THR A 247 -5.39 12.06 26.60
C THR A 247 -6.67 12.89 26.57
N LYS A 248 -6.92 13.61 25.46
CA LYS A 248 -8.07 14.50 25.25
C LYS A 248 -9.04 13.97 24.19
N LEU A 249 -8.64 12.95 23.43
CA LEU A 249 -9.49 12.31 22.43
C LEU A 249 -10.65 11.58 23.10
N LYS A 250 -11.87 11.93 22.70
CA LYS A 250 -13.08 11.21 23.11
C LYS A 250 -13.37 10.10 22.12
N ILE A 251 -12.86 8.91 22.40
CA ILE A 251 -13.07 7.72 21.58
C ILE A 251 -14.20 6.90 22.23
N ALA A 252 -15.43 7.14 21.79
CA ALA A 252 -16.61 6.41 22.24
C ALA A 252 -17.48 6.03 21.03
N ASP A 253 -18.18 4.88 21.13
CA ASP A 253 -19.10 4.37 20.10
C ASP A 253 -18.53 4.25 18.66
N PHE A 254 -17.20 4.27 18.50
CA PHE A 254 -16.54 4.17 17.19
C PHE A 254 -16.89 2.87 16.45
N ASN A 255 -17.19 1.80 17.20
CA ASN A 255 -17.65 0.52 16.65
C ASN A 255 -19.04 0.59 16.00
N LYS A 256 -19.76 1.71 16.14
CA LYS A 256 -21.03 1.99 15.47
C LYS A 256 -20.88 3.04 14.38
N ASP A 257 -19.73 3.69 14.25
CA ASP A 257 -19.47 4.70 13.24
C ASP A 257 -19.32 4.03 11.85
N PRO A 258 -20.20 4.34 10.88
CA PRO A 258 -20.12 3.76 9.54
C PRO A 258 -18.80 4.01 8.83
N ASP A 259 -18.11 5.13 9.09
CA ASP A 259 -16.82 5.42 8.48
C ASP A 259 -15.68 4.64 9.13
N PHE A 260 -15.78 4.33 10.43
CA PHE A 260 -14.86 3.42 11.09
C PHE A 260 -15.06 1.98 10.61
N LEU A 261 -16.30 1.53 10.45
CA LEU A 261 -16.62 0.20 9.92
C LEU A 261 -16.05 0.00 8.51
N LYS A 262 -16.25 0.97 7.62
CA LYS A 262 -15.62 0.94 6.29
C LYS A 262 -14.09 0.92 6.35
N TYR A 263 -13.50 1.60 7.34
CA TYR A 263 -12.05 1.61 7.52
C TYR A 263 -11.52 0.24 7.96
N ILE A 264 -12.17 -0.42 8.93
CA ILE A 264 -11.72 -1.75 9.38
C ILE A 264 -11.85 -2.79 8.26
N ASP A 265 -12.90 -2.71 7.44
CA ASP A 265 -13.09 -3.61 6.30
C ASP A 265 -11.97 -3.40 5.27
N PHE A 266 -11.66 -2.13 4.95
CA PHE A 266 -10.59 -1.76 4.03
C PHE A 266 -9.19 -2.11 4.54
N ALA A 267 -8.88 -1.78 5.80
CA ALA A 267 -7.53 -1.90 6.35
C ALA A 267 -7.22 -3.31 6.87
N GLY A 268 -8.23 -4.05 7.32
CA GLY A 268 -8.06 -5.44 7.74
C GLY A 268 -8.10 -6.42 6.57
N ASN A 269 -9.06 -6.21 5.65
CA ASN A 269 -9.24 -6.91 4.37
C ASN A 269 -9.03 -8.44 4.43
N GLY A 270 -9.41 -9.06 5.56
CA GLY A 270 -9.33 -10.51 5.78
C GLY A 270 -7.93 -11.09 6.00
N TYR A 271 -6.87 -10.29 6.14
CA TYR A 271 -5.51 -10.81 6.34
C TYR A 271 -4.64 -10.04 7.35
N SER A 272 -5.08 -8.86 7.81
CA SER A 272 -4.36 -8.06 8.80
C SER A 272 -5.30 -7.41 9.82
N MET A 273 -4.75 -6.99 10.94
CA MET A 273 -5.41 -6.14 11.91
C MET A 273 -5.40 -4.69 11.39
N PRO A 274 -6.53 -3.97 11.46
CA PRO A 274 -6.56 -2.56 11.13
C PRO A 274 -5.78 -1.75 12.17
N TYR A 275 -5.00 -0.76 11.70
CA TYR A 275 -4.22 0.12 12.57
C TYR A 275 -5.09 1.20 13.21
N LEU A 276 -5.42 1.03 14.49
CA LEU A 276 -6.38 1.89 15.17
C LEU A 276 -5.84 3.28 15.53
N GLN A 277 -4.53 3.40 15.79
CA GLN A 277 -3.97 4.66 16.26
C GLN A 277 -4.12 5.74 15.19
N GLU A 278 -3.57 5.54 14.01
CA GLU A 278 -3.55 6.50 12.91
C GLU A 278 -4.96 6.94 12.50
N TYR A 279 -5.94 6.02 12.53
CA TYR A 279 -7.33 6.35 12.21
C TYR A 279 -7.87 7.49 13.08
N PHE A 280 -7.78 7.36 14.41
CA PHE A 280 -8.30 8.39 15.31
C PHE A 280 -7.52 9.70 15.20
N ALA A 281 -6.19 9.62 15.00
CA ALA A 281 -5.37 10.82 14.80
C ALA A 281 -5.78 11.59 13.55
N VAL A 282 -5.92 10.89 12.42
CA VAL A 282 -6.31 11.51 11.14
C VAL A 282 -7.75 12.01 11.19
N ASN A 283 -8.65 11.28 11.85
CA ASN A 283 -10.04 11.71 11.99
C ASN A 283 -10.16 13.04 12.75
N GLU A 284 -9.44 13.20 13.87
CA GLU A 284 -9.36 14.45 14.62
C GLU A 284 -8.58 15.54 13.88
N LEU A 285 -7.54 15.18 13.10
CA LEU A 285 -6.81 16.15 12.28
C LEU A 285 -7.72 16.83 11.24
N LYS A 286 -8.70 16.10 10.68
CA LYS A 286 -9.66 16.65 9.70
C LYS A 286 -10.55 17.77 10.27
N THR A 287 -10.61 17.94 11.58
CA THR A 287 -11.39 19.00 12.24
C THR A 287 -10.53 20.23 12.63
N LYS A 288 -9.26 20.30 12.21
CA LYS A 288 -8.30 21.36 12.56
C LYS A 288 -7.90 22.25 11.38
#